data_AF-A0A2N1N869-F1
#
_entry.id   AF-A0A2N1N869-F1
#
_cell.length_a   1.000
_cell.length_b   1.000
_cell.length_c   1.000
_cell.angle_alpha   90.00
_cell.angle_beta   90.00
_cell.angle_gamma   90.00
#
_symmetry.space_group_name_H-M   'P 1'
#
loop_
_entity.id
_entity.type
_entity.pdbx_description
1 polymer ?
#
loop_
_entity_poly.entity_id
_entity_poly.type
_entity_poly.pdbx_seq_one_letter_code
_entity_poly.pdbx_strand_id
1 'polypeptide(L)'
;MMSYALLIGLINSTKNISESLCDDSNIRLITLFDNEEIGSTTAHGANSLLLETTLRRICSAFAEPGYDTIFEETIHKSFMISADMAHAVHPNYCEKHEENHRPQMNQGVVIKTNANQRYATTSVTSLILRQVAKKYKVPLQDFVVRNDSPCGSTIGPMISANLGLRTLDIGNPQLSMHSIRETSGTKDVDHAIKLIKAFFEDFAEIDRNITVD
;
A
#
# COMPACT_ATOMS: atom_id res chain seq x y z
N MET A 1 -5.46 9.37 7.72
CA MET A 1 -6.63 8.49 7.44
C MET A 1 -6.21 7.08 7.03
N MET A 2 -5.28 6.90 6.08
CA MET A 2 -4.86 5.56 5.61
C MET A 2 -4.34 4.65 6.73
N SER A 3 -3.57 5.17 7.70
CA SER A 3 -3.09 4.38 8.85
C SER A 3 -4.22 3.75 9.67
N TYR A 4 -5.34 4.47 9.83
CA TYR A 4 -6.54 3.92 10.48
C TYR A 4 -7.18 2.81 9.65
N ALA A 5 -7.34 3.03 8.33
CA ALA A 5 -7.89 2.03 7.44
C ALA A 5 -7.03 0.75 7.38
N LEU A 6 -5.71 0.89 7.40
CA LEU A 6 -4.76 -0.23 7.50
C LEU A 6 -4.98 -1.03 8.79
N LEU A 7 -5.01 -0.36 9.94
CA LEU A 7 -5.21 -1.00 11.24
C LEU A 7 -6.55 -1.74 11.32
N ILE A 8 -7.64 -1.07 10.92
CA ILE A 8 -8.98 -1.68 10.95
C ILE A 8 -9.10 -2.80 9.92
N GLY A 9 -8.51 -2.66 8.73
CA GLY A 9 -8.45 -3.70 7.72
C GLY A 9 -7.76 -4.96 8.23
N LEU A 10 -6.59 -4.81 8.88
CA LEU A 10 -5.87 -5.91 9.52
C LEU A 10 -6.74 -6.58 10.60
N ILE A 11 -7.27 -5.81 11.56
CA ILE A 11 -8.14 -6.32 12.63
C ILE A 11 -9.34 -7.07 12.06
N ASN A 12 -9.98 -6.53 11.01
CA ASN A 12 -11.13 -7.18 10.40
C ASN A 12 -10.77 -8.47 9.67
N SER A 13 -9.56 -8.57 9.12
CA SER A 13 -9.07 -9.80 8.47
C SER A 13 -8.82 -10.92 9.48
N THR A 14 -8.56 -10.61 10.75
CA THR A 14 -8.24 -11.60 11.79
C THR A 14 -9.43 -12.03 12.65
N LYS A 15 -10.63 -11.50 12.43
CA LYS A 15 -11.82 -11.81 13.25
C LYS A 15 -12.24 -13.29 13.18
N ASN A 16 -12.15 -13.91 12.01
CA ASN A 16 -12.50 -15.31 11.80
C ASN A 16 -11.23 -16.17 11.75
N ILE A 17 -10.57 -16.34 12.90
CA ILE A 17 -9.25 -16.98 13.00
C ILE A 17 -9.22 -18.36 12.32
N SER A 18 -10.23 -19.20 12.59
CA SER A 18 -10.30 -20.58 12.08
C SER A 18 -10.46 -20.69 10.57
N GLU A 19 -11.09 -19.71 9.93
CA GLU A 19 -11.35 -19.73 8.48
C GLU A 19 -10.36 -18.89 7.68
N SER A 20 -9.75 -17.87 8.31
CA SER A 20 -8.94 -16.88 7.61
C SER A 20 -7.46 -16.93 7.96
N LEU A 21 -7.09 -17.16 9.23
CA LEU A 21 -5.70 -17.01 9.68
C LEU A 21 -5.00 -18.36 9.87
N CYS A 22 -5.71 -19.40 10.31
CA CYS A 22 -5.13 -20.73 10.51
C CYS A 22 -4.59 -21.35 9.22
N ASP A 23 -5.23 -21.07 8.09
CA ASP A 23 -4.86 -21.60 6.77
C ASP A 23 -4.08 -20.58 5.92
N ASP A 24 -3.75 -19.40 6.48
CA ASP A 24 -2.96 -18.39 5.76
C ASP A 24 -1.49 -18.81 5.73
N SER A 25 -0.93 -18.92 4.53
CA SER A 25 0.48 -19.23 4.33
C SER A 25 1.41 -18.04 4.58
N ASN A 26 0.85 -16.84 4.80
CA ASN A 26 1.59 -15.59 4.94
C ASN A 26 1.48 -14.99 6.34
N ILE A 27 2.43 -14.10 6.65
CA ILE A 27 2.35 -13.22 7.81
C ILE A 27 1.65 -11.92 7.39
N ARG A 28 0.50 -11.63 8.02
CA ARG A 28 -0.18 -10.35 7.87
C ARG A 28 0.46 -9.32 8.79
N LEU A 29 0.96 -8.23 8.23
CA LEU A 29 1.71 -7.21 8.97
C LEU A 29 1.33 -5.81 8.48
N ILE A 30 1.26 -4.87 9.42
CA ILE A 30 1.25 -3.43 9.14
C ILE A 30 2.42 -2.79 9.87
N THR A 31 3.00 -1.73 9.29
CA THR A 31 3.98 -0.88 9.97
C THR A 31 3.59 0.56 9.75
N LEU A 32 3.54 1.33 10.83
CA LEU A 32 3.19 2.75 10.83
C LEU A 32 4.45 3.53 11.18
N PHE A 33 5.02 4.22 10.20
CA PHE A 33 6.25 4.99 10.35
C PHE A 33 5.96 6.43 10.75
N ASP A 34 6.91 7.04 11.45
CA ASP A 34 6.93 8.48 11.69
C ASP A 34 7.83 9.18 10.66
N ASN A 35 7.88 10.51 10.70
CA ASN A 35 8.85 11.37 10.02
C ASN A 35 8.82 11.28 8.49
N GLU A 36 7.73 10.77 7.91
CA GLU A 36 7.52 10.72 6.46
C GLU A 36 7.64 12.14 5.86
N GLU A 37 6.95 13.10 6.46
CA GLU A 37 6.88 14.51 6.06
C GLU A 37 8.22 15.26 6.13
N ILE A 38 9.23 14.69 6.79
CA ILE A 38 10.59 15.24 6.88
C ILE A 38 11.63 14.35 6.18
N GLY A 39 11.18 13.38 5.36
CA GLY A 39 12.03 12.55 4.51
C GLY A 39 12.41 11.18 5.07
N SER A 40 11.76 10.70 6.13
CA SER A 40 11.86 9.34 6.68
C SER A 40 13.25 8.86 7.15
N THR A 41 14.27 9.71 7.15
CA THR A 41 15.66 9.35 7.51
C THR A 41 15.91 9.54 9.00
N THR A 42 15.23 8.73 9.81
CA THR A 42 15.34 8.70 11.27
C THR A 42 15.25 7.25 11.76
N ALA A 43 15.53 6.99 13.04
CA ALA A 43 15.48 5.61 13.58
C ALA A 43 14.09 4.95 13.56
N HIS A 44 13.01 5.73 13.40
CA HIS A 44 11.61 5.30 13.40
C HIS A 44 10.86 5.70 12.12
N GLY A 45 11.58 6.27 11.14
CA GLY A 45 11.07 6.53 9.81
C GLY A 45 11.23 5.33 8.87
N ALA A 46 10.68 5.45 7.66
CA ALA A 46 10.70 4.37 6.67
C ALA A 46 12.12 4.07 6.11
N ASN A 47 13.06 5.01 6.22
CA ASN A 47 14.46 4.79 5.84
C ASN A 47 15.31 4.23 6.99
N SER A 48 14.70 3.43 7.86
CA SER A 48 15.37 2.82 8.99
C SER A 48 15.51 1.31 8.79
N LEU A 49 16.46 0.71 9.51
CA LEU A 49 16.58 -0.75 9.58
C LEU A 49 15.46 -1.39 10.42
N LEU A 50 14.51 -0.62 10.97
CA LEU A 50 13.47 -1.13 11.87
C LEU A 50 12.66 -2.25 11.23
N LEU A 51 12.15 -2.03 10.01
CA LEU A 51 11.34 -3.03 9.32
C LEU A 51 12.19 -4.25 8.94
N GLU A 52 13.36 -4.05 8.35
CA GLU A 52 14.27 -5.14 7.95
C GLU A 52 14.64 -6.03 9.14
N THR A 53 15.12 -5.43 10.23
CA THR A 53 15.53 -6.17 11.42
C THR A 53 14.35 -6.89 12.09
N THR A 54 13.16 -6.30 12.06
CA THR A 54 11.95 -6.95 12.55
C THR A 54 11.59 -8.16 11.70
N LEU A 55 11.57 -8.03 10.37
CA LEU A 55 11.27 -9.12 9.45
C LEU A 55 12.30 -10.25 9.55
N ARG A 56 13.60 -9.93 9.62
CA ARG A 56 14.68 -10.93 9.84
C ARG A 56 14.48 -11.70 11.14
N ARG A 57 14.11 -11.02 12.23
CA ARG A 57 13.82 -11.67 13.52
C ARG A 57 12.60 -12.57 13.45
N ILE A 58 11.54 -12.15 12.76
CA ILE A 58 10.35 -12.98 12.53
C ILE A 58 10.73 -14.22 11.72
N CYS A 59 11.41 -14.06 10.58
CA CYS A 59 11.84 -15.19 9.76
C CYS A 59 12.73 -16.16 10.54
N SER A 60 13.70 -15.65 11.31
CA SER A 60 14.59 -16.46 12.14
C SER A 60 13.84 -17.26 13.21
N ALA A 61 12.71 -16.77 13.71
CA ALA A 61 11.89 -17.48 14.68
C ALA A 61 11.15 -18.70 14.09
N PHE A 62 10.94 -18.70 12.76
CA PHE A 62 10.33 -19.81 12.02
C PHE A 62 11.34 -20.66 11.23
N ALA A 63 12.62 -20.28 11.25
CA ALA A 63 13.65 -20.96 10.49
C ALA A 63 14.02 -22.31 11.12
N GLU A 64 14.20 -23.34 10.29
CA GLU A 64 14.85 -24.57 10.72
C GLU A 64 16.36 -24.32 10.92
N PRO A 65 17.02 -25.05 11.85
CA PRO A 65 18.46 -24.92 12.05
C PRO A 65 19.25 -25.10 10.75
N GLY A 66 20.06 -24.10 10.39
CA GLY A 66 20.89 -24.10 9.18
C GLY A 66 20.18 -23.57 7.92
N TYR A 67 18.95 -23.06 8.02
CA TYR A 67 18.25 -22.43 6.91
C TYR A 67 18.43 -20.90 6.89
N ASP A 68 19.62 -20.48 6.45
CA ASP A 68 20.09 -19.10 6.58
C ASP A 68 19.51 -18.11 5.54
N THR A 69 18.87 -18.60 4.47
CA THR A 69 18.33 -17.78 3.35
C THR A 69 16.83 -17.46 3.47
N ILE A 70 16.21 -17.83 4.59
CA ILE A 70 14.75 -17.74 4.77
C ILE A 70 14.22 -16.32 4.60
N PHE A 71 14.97 -15.29 5.02
CA PHE A 71 14.54 -13.91 4.89
C PHE A 71 14.51 -13.48 3.43
N GLU A 72 15.59 -13.72 2.69
CA GLU A 72 15.73 -13.37 1.28
C GLU A 72 14.64 -14.03 0.44
N GLU A 73 14.37 -15.31 0.67
CA GLU A 73 13.28 -16.03 -0.01
C GLU A 73 11.89 -15.51 0.37
N THR A 74 11.69 -15.13 1.64
CA THR A 74 10.42 -14.58 2.13
C THR A 74 10.12 -13.23 1.48
N ILE A 75 11.14 -12.36 1.34
CA ILE A 75 11.00 -11.05 0.70
C ILE A 75 10.50 -11.19 -0.74
N HIS A 76 11.05 -12.13 -1.51
CA HIS A 76 10.62 -12.35 -2.90
C HIS A 76 9.17 -12.84 -3.03
N LYS A 77 8.66 -13.56 -2.02
CA LYS A 77 7.25 -13.99 -1.94
C LYS A 77 6.33 -12.91 -1.34
N SER A 78 6.89 -11.84 -0.79
CA SER A 78 6.14 -10.81 -0.08
C SER A 78 5.64 -9.70 -1.01
N PHE A 79 4.68 -8.92 -0.50
CA PHE A 79 4.08 -7.77 -1.17
C PHE A 79 3.74 -6.69 -0.15
N MET A 80 3.99 -5.42 -0.49
CA MET A 80 3.66 -4.28 0.35
C MET A 80 2.69 -3.32 -0.34
N ILE A 81 1.65 -2.93 0.41
CA ILE A 81 0.84 -1.76 0.09
C ILE A 81 1.41 -0.56 0.86
N SER A 82 2.02 0.38 0.13
CA SER A 82 2.34 1.73 0.61
C SER A 82 1.08 2.57 0.59
N ALA A 83 0.47 2.78 1.76
CA ALA A 83 -0.81 3.47 1.88
C ALA A 83 -0.63 4.89 2.42
N ASP A 84 -0.78 5.86 1.54
CA ASP A 84 -0.71 7.28 1.84
C ASP A 84 -1.72 8.04 0.97
N MET A 85 -2.23 9.17 1.44
CA MET A 85 -3.34 9.90 0.80
C MET A 85 -3.06 10.26 -0.67
N ALA A 86 -4.13 10.50 -1.43
CA ALA A 86 -4.07 10.90 -2.84
C ALA A 86 -4.78 12.25 -3.04
N HIS A 87 -4.39 12.98 -4.09
CA HIS A 87 -5.05 14.25 -4.42
C HIS A 87 -6.34 14.02 -5.20
N ALA A 88 -7.48 14.36 -4.58
CA ALA A 88 -8.74 14.52 -5.31
C ALA A 88 -8.63 15.69 -6.30
N VAL A 89 -9.34 15.61 -7.42
CA VAL A 89 -9.47 16.75 -8.34
C VAL A 89 -10.14 17.92 -7.61
N HIS A 90 -9.46 19.06 -7.58
CA HIS A 90 -9.98 20.25 -6.92
C HIS A 90 -10.90 21.01 -7.89
N PRO A 91 -12.18 21.29 -7.56
CA PRO A 91 -13.13 21.87 -8.50
C PRO A 91 -12.73 23.27 -9.02
N ASN A 92 -12.01 24.04 -8.19
CA ASN A 92 -11.50 25.36 -8.57
C ASN A 92 -10.12 25.33 -9.26
N TYR A 93 -9.45 24.17 -9.31
CA TYR A 93 -8.09 24.02 -9.84
C TYR A 93 -7.96 22.71 -10.65
N CYS A 94 -8.98 22.37 -11.44
CA CYS A 94 -9.03 21.12 -12.20
C CYS A 94 -7.85 20.97 -13.17
N GLU A 95 -7.28 22.08 -13.61
CA GLU A 95 -6.11 22.13 -14.49
C GLU A 95 -4.84 21.59 -13.83
N LYS A 96 -4.79 21.46 -12.49
CA LYS A 96 -3.63 20.88 -11.80
C LYS A 96 -3.53 19.36 -11.95
N HIS A 97 -4.61 18.70 -12.34
CA HIS A 97 -4.66 17.26 -12.57
C HIS A 97 -4.46 16.91 -14.04
N GLU A 98 -3.91 15.72 -14.28
CA GLU A 98 -3.91 15.12 -15.62
C GLU A 98 -5.38 14.86 -16.04
N GLU A 99 -5.70 15.03 -17.32
CA GLU A 99 -7.09 15.08 -17.80
C GLU A 99 -7.86 13.77 -17.59
N ASN A 100 -7.20 12.63 -17.77
CA ASN A 100 -7.75 11.29 -17.66
C ASN A 100 -7.57 10.68 -16.25
N HIS A 101 -6.78 11.31 -15.38
CA HIS A 101 -6.47 10.82 -14.03
C HIS A 101 -6.92 11.82 -12.95
N ARG A 102 -8.24 11.93 -12.76
CA ARG A 102 -8.90 12.87 -11.85
C ARG A 102 -9.67 12.15 -10.74
N PRO A 103 -8.99 11.69 -9.67
CA PRO A 103 -9.67 11.03 -8.57
C PRO A 103 -10.76 11.91 -7.96
N GLN A 104 -11.92 11.33 -7.72
CA GLN A 104 -13.06 11.98 -7.09
C GLN A 104 -13.30 11.37 -5.70
N MET A 105 -13.70 12.21 -4.75
CA MET A 105 -14.09 11.73 -3.42
C MET A 105 -15.30 10.80 -3.51
N ASN A 106 -15.32 9.77 -2.66
CA ASN A 106 -16.32 8.71 -2.57
C ASN A 106 -16.41 7.77 -3.78
N GLN A 107 -15.48 7.87 -4.74
CA GLN A 107 -15.45 7.05 -5.96
C GLN A 107 -14.42 5.91 -5.90
N GLY A 108 -13.78 5.68 -4.75
CA GLY A 108 -12.91 4.53 -4.53
C GLY A 108 -11.45 4.88 -4.27
N VAL A 109 -10.71 3.84 -3.87
CA VAL A 109 -9.30 3.96 -3.50
C VAL A 109 -8.46 4.22 -4.75
N VAL A 110 -7.50 5.12 -4.66
CA VAL A 110 -6.68 5.57 -5.78
C VAL A 110 -5.40 4.75 -5.86
N ILE A 111 -5.11 4.16 -7.02
CA ILE A 111 -3.80 3.61 -7.36
C ILE A 111 -2.93 4.75 -7.89
N LYS A 112 -1.77 4.97 -7.26
CA LYS A 112 -0.86 6.08 -7.58
C LYS A 112 0.29 5.55 -8.44
N THR A 113 0.43 6.04 -9.67
CA THR A 113 1.51 5.62 -10.58
C THR A 113 2.36 6.83 -10.99
N ASN A 114 3.68 6.66 -11.02
CA ASN A 114 4.59 7.69 -11.49
C ASN A 114 5.79 7.06 -12.20
N ALA A 115 6.06 7.47 -13.45
CA ALA A 115 7.14 6.90 -14.26
C ALA A 115 8.54 7.10 -13.66
N ASN A 116 8.74 8.16 -12.86
CA ASN A 116 10.01 8.44 -12.18
C ASN A 116 10.11 7.73 -10.81
N GLN A 117 9.26 6.73 -10.55
CA GLN A 117 9.26 5.95 -9.30
C GLN A 117 9.13 6.82 -8.05
N ARG A 118 8.34 7.91 -8.12
CA ARG A 118 7.86 8.64 -6.92
C ARG A 118 6.82 7.84 -6.14
N TYR A 119 6.24 6.86 -6.81
CA TYR A 119 5.40 5.80 -6.29
C TYR A 119 5.99 4.48 -6.85
N ALA A 120 6.04 3.42 -6.04
CA ALA A 120 6.64 2.14 -6.41
C ALA A 120 5.72 1.25 -7.26
N THR A 121 4.52 1.72 -7.56
CA THR A 121 3.51 1.03 -8.35
C THR A 121 4.04 0.62 -9.73
N THR A 122 3.86 -0.66 -10.07
CA THR A 122 4.11 -1.23 -11.40
C THR A 122 2.84 -1.82 -11.99
N SER A 123 2.88 -2.20 -13.27
CA SER A 123 1.77 -2.91 -13.92
C SER A 123 1.42 -4.20 -13.17
N VAL A 124 2.42 -4.99 -12.76
CA VAL A 124 2.24 -6.24 -12.02
C VAL A 124 1.64 -5.98 -10.63
N THR A 125 2.19 -5.02 -9.87
CA THR A 125 1.68 -4.78 -8.52
C THR A 125 0.27 -4.21 -8.53
N SER A 126 -0.05 -3.38 -9.53
CA SER A 126 -1.42 -2.90 -9.74
C SER A 126 -2.40 -4.01 -10.16
N LEU A 127 -1.96 -5.00 -10.96
CA LEU A 127 -2.78 -6.13 -11.39
C LEU A 127 -3.29 -6.93 -10.18
N ILE A 128 -2.40 -7.27 -9.24
CA ILE A 128 -2.73 -8.02 -8.02
C ILE A 128 -3.85 -7.31 -7.25
N LEU A 129 -3.68 -6.03 -6.96
CA LEU A 129 -4.70 -5.27 -6.22
C LEU A 129 -6.00 -5.12 -7.00
N ARG A 130 -5.95 -4.95 -8.33
CA ARG A 130 -7.17 -4.90 -9.15
C ARG A 130 -7.94 -6.22 -9.13
N GLN A 131 -7.27 -7.37 -9.10
CA GLN A 131 -7.94 -8.67 -8.94
C GLN A 131 -8.62 -8.77 -7.57
N VAL A 132 -7.94 -8.36 -6.49
CA VAL A 132 -8.53 -8.29 -5.14
C VAL A 132 -9.77 -7.39 -5.17
N ALA A 133 -9.63 -6.15 -5.63
CA ALA A 133 -10.71 -5.17 -5.66
C ALA A 133 -11.90 -5.66 -6.51
N LYS A 134 -11.65 -6.33 -7.64
CA LYS A 134 -12.66 -6.93 -8.50
C LYS A 134 -13.44 -8.04 -7.77
N LYS A 135 -12.77 -8.95 -7.07
CA LYS A 135 -13.40 -10.05 -6.30
C LYS A 135 -14.36 -9.51 -5.24
N TYR A 136 -13.99 -8.42 -4.57
CA TYR A 136 -14.80 -7.81 -3.50
C TYR A 136 -15.66 -6.62 -3.92
N LYS A 137 -15.67 -6.27 -5.22
CA LYS A 137 -16.41 -5.13 -5.78
C LYS A 137 -16.07 -3.81 -5.06
N VAL A 138 -14.79 -3.58 -4.79
CA VAL A 138 -14.31 -2.29 -4.26
C VAL A 138 -13.95 -1.40 -5.44
N PRO A 139 -14.50 -0.17 -5.54
CA PRO A 139 -14.15 0.74 -6.62
C PRO A 139 -12.71 1.23 -6.46
N LEU A 140 -12.02 1.32 -7.60
CA LEU A 140 -10.67 1.85 -7.70
C LEU A 140 -10.64 3.01 -8.69
N GLN A 141 -9.72 3.94 -8.46
CA GLN A 141 -9.42 5.05 -9.35
C GLN A 141 -7.93 5.09 -9.65
N ASP A 142 -7.55 5.83 -10.68
CA ASP A 142 -6.16 5.95 -11.11
C ASP A 142 -5.67 7.39 -10.97
N PHE A 143 -4.44 7.54 -10.51
CA PHE A 143 -3.77 8.83 -10.37
C PHE A 143 -2.37 8.79 -10.97
N VAL A 144 -2.14 9.74 -11.86
CA VAL A 144 -0.83 10.08 -12.42
C VAL A 144 -0.77 11.61 -12.44
N VAL A 145 0.40 12.17 -12.13
CA VAL A 145 0.61 13.61 -12.28
C VAL A 145 0.86 14.00 -13.73
N ARG A 146 0.55 15.24 -14.09
CA ARG A 146 0.94 15.78 -15.39
C ARG A 146 2.47 15.71 -15.55
N ASN A 147 2.95 15.45 -16.76
CA ASN A 147 4.38 15.35 -17.03
C ASN A 147 5.16 16.64 -16.73
N ASP A 148 4.49 17.79 -16.76
CA ASP A 148 5.06 19.11 -16.46
C ASP A 148 4.89 19.54 -14.98
N SER A 149 4.37 18.65 -14.13
CA SER A 149 4.22 18.89 -12.69
C SER A 149 4.98 17.83 -11.87
N PRO A 150 5.96 18.23 -11.04
CA PRO A 150 6.57 17.30 -10.10
C PRO A 150 5.56 16.86 -9.03
N CYS A 151 5.86 15.75 -8.36
CA CYS A 151 5.12 15.27 -7.20
C CYS A 151 6.06 14.89 -6.05
N GLY A 152 5.53 14.87 -4.83
CA GLY A 152 6.20 14.26 -3.69
C GLY A 152 6.49 12.78 -3.93
N SER A 153 7.46 12.24 -3.18
CA SER A 153 7.67 10.79 -3.06
C SER A 153 6.95 10.30 -1.81
N THR A 154 6.62 9.02 -1.77
CA THR A 154 6.13 8.34 -0.56
C THR A 154 7.23 7.46 0.05
N ILE A 155 6.88 6.72 1.10
CA ILE A 155 7.70 5.63 1.65
C ILE A 155 7.83 4.42 0.73
N GLY A 156 6.93 4.27 -0.27
CA GLY A 156 6.84 3.09 -1.12
C GLY A 156 8.14 2.78 -1.86
N PRO A 157 8.68 3.72 -2.67
CA PRO A 157 9.95 3.55 -3.36
C PRO A 157 11.13 3.26 -2.42
N MET A 158 11.14 3.90 -1.26
CA MET A 158 12.21 3.77 -0.27
C MET A 158 12.28 2.35 0.31
N ILE A 159 11.15 1.81 0.77
CA ILE A 159 11.10 0.45 1.32
C ILE A 159 11.30 -0.59 0.21
N SER A 160 10.71 -0.35 -0.97
CA SER A 160 10.88 -1.25 -2.12
C SER A 160 12.34 -1.39 -2.52
N ALA A 161 13.09 -0.28 -2.59
CA ALA A 161 14.51 -0.28 -2.91
C ALA A 161 15.38 -0.90 -1.80
N ASN A 162 15.10 -0.56 -0.53
CA ASN A 162 15.89 -1.05 0.60
C ASN A 162 15.74 -2.56 0.84
N LEU A 163 14.53 -3.10 0.62
CA LEU A 163 14.25 -4.52 0.88
C LEU A 163 14.23 -5.39 -0.39
N GLY A 164 14.10 -4.82 -1.59
CA GLY A 164 13.79 -5.60 -2.80
C GLY A 164 12.34 -6.10 -2.84
N LEU A 165 11.42 -5.38 -2.18
CA LEU A 165 10.05 -5.79 -1.95
C LEU A 165 9.09 -5.25 -3.01
N ARG A 166 8.26 -6.12 -3.60
CA ARG A 166 7.18 -5.71 -4.52
C ARG A 166 6.22 -4.78 -3.81
N THR A 167 6.09 -3.56 -4.32
CA THR A 167 5.36 -2.49 -3.63
C THR A 167 4.34 -1.83 -4.56
N LEU A 168 3.21 -1.43 -3.97
CA LEU A 168 2.15 -0.68 -4.63
C LEU A 168 1.77 0.52 -3.78
N ASP A 169 1.65 1.70 -4.41
CA ASP A 169 1.19 2.90 -3.73
C ASP A 169 -0.30 3.15 -3.97
N ILE A 170 -1.05 3.28 -2.88
CA ILE A 170 -2.47 3.62 -2.90
C ILE A 170 -2.80 4.73 -1.92
N GLY A 171 -3.95 5.39 -2.14
CA GLY A 171 -4.45 6.42 -1.24
C GLY A 171 -5.92 6.73 -1.40
N ASN A 172 -6.56 7.20 -0.35
CA ASN A 172 -7.88 7.80 -0.48
C ASN A 172 -7.76 9.23 -1.02
N PRO A 173 -8.69 9.66 -1.88
CA PRO A 173 -8.67 11.00 -2.44
C PRO A 173 -9.06 12.03 -1.36
N GLN A 174 -8.26 13.09 -1.23
CA GLN A 174 -8.53 14.23 -0.37
C GLN A 174 -8.23 15.57 -1.06
N LEU A 175 -8.79 16.64 -0.49
CA LEU A 175 -8.45 18.02 -0.81
C LEU A 175 -7.62 18.64 0.31
N SER A 176 -6.88 19.69 -0.05
CA SER A 176 -6.11 20.52 0.88
C SER A 176 -5.05 19.74 1.68
N MET A 177 -4.34 18.83 1.00
CA MET A 177 -3.24 18.06 1.61
C MET A 177 -2.21 18.99 2.25
N HIS A 178 -1.81 18.67 3.49
CA HIS A 178 -0.92 19.46 4.37
C HIS A 178 -1.55 20.75 4.95
N SER A 179 -2.85 20.97 4.77
CA SER A 179 -3.56 22.00 5.51
C SER A 179 -3.77 21.58 6.97
N ILE A 180 -3.86 22.55 7.90
CA ILE A 180 -4.30 22.29 9.28
C ILE A 180 -5.69 21.63 9.35
N ARG A 181 -6.48 21.76 8.28
CA ARG A 181 -7.78 21.12 8.14
C ARG A 181 -8.00 20.64 6.70
N GLU A 182 -7.78 19.36 6.50
CA GLU A 182 -7.97 18.68 5.21
C GLU A 182 -9.44 18.27 5.01
N THR A 183 -9.80 17.78 3.82
CA THR A 183 -11.17 17.33 3.49
C THR A 183 -11.15 16.07 2.64
N SER A 184 -11.99 15.08 2.97
CA SER A 184 -11.99 13.76 2.32
C SER A 184 -13.41 13.17 2.25
N GLY A 185 -13.60 12.15 1.41
CA GLY A 185 -14.88 11.44 1.28
C GLY A 185 -15.12 10.45 2.43
N THR A 186 -16.35 10.41 2.94
CA THR A 186 -16.72 9.49 4.03
C THR A 186 -16.76 8.04 3.57
N LYS A 187 -17.18 7.78 2.32
CA LYS A 187 -17.22 6.41 1.77
C LYS A 187 -15.83 5.85 1.50
N ASP A 188 -14.85 6.71 1.25
CA ASP A 188 -13.49 6.27 0.93
C ASP A 188 -12.84 5.52 2.10
N VAL A 189 -13.19 5.87 3.36
CA VAL A 189 -12.71 5.14 4.54
C VAL A 189 -13.19 3.68 4.52
N ASP A 190 -14.46 3.44 4.22
CA ASP A 190 -15.02 2.09 4.12
C ASP A 190 -14.43 1.31 2.94
N HIS A 191 -14.30 1.95 1.77
CA HIS A 191 -13.64 1.35 0.60
C HIS A 191 -12.21 0.90 0.92
N ALA A 192 -11.42 1.75 1.60
CA ALA A 192 -10.05 1.41 2.00
C ALA A 192 -10.02 0.25 3.01
N ILE A 193 -10.83 0.28 4.05
CA ILE A 193 -10.90 -0.81 5.03
C ILE A 193 -11.25 -2.14 4.36
N LYS A 194 -12.26 -2.13 3.48
CA LYS A 194 -12.70 -3.31 2.75
C LYS A 194 -11.63 -3.83 1.81
N LEU A 195 -10.91 -2.95 1.11
CA LEU A 195 -9.82 -3.32 0.22
C LEU A 195 -8.63 -3.93 0.99
N ILE A 196 -8.23 -3.32 2.10
CA ILE A 196 -7.10 -3.82 2.91
C ILE A 196 -7.45 -5.17 3.55
N LYS A 197 -8.67 -5.33 4.09
CA LYS A 197 -9.15 -6.63 4.58
C LYS A 197 -9.07 -7.69 3.48
N ALA A 198 -9.63 -7.37 2.31
CA ALA A 198 -9.65 -8.28 1.16
C ALA A 198 -8.23 -8.64 0.69
N PHE A 199 -7.30 -7.68 0.68
CA PHE A 199 -5.91 -7.93 0.34
C PHE A 199 -5.28 -8.95 1.29
N PHE A 200 -5.44 -8.78 2.59
CA PHE A 200 -4.91 -9.73 3.57
C PHE A 200 -5.51 -11.14 3.44
N GLU A 201 -6.78 -11.26 3.07
CA GLU A 201 -7.46 -12.55 2.92
C GLU A 201 -7.06 -13.29 1.63
N ASP A 202 -6.95 -12.58 0.50
CA ASP A 202 -6.89 -13.20 -0.82
C ASP A 202 -5.56 -13.02 -1.57
N PHE A 203 -4.62 -12.24 -1.05
CA PHE A 203 -3.34 -12.00 -1.71
C PHE A 203 -2.63 -13.32 -2.07
N ALA A 204 -2.53 -14.26 -1.14
CA ALA A 204 -1.83 -15.53 -1.34
C ALA A 204 -2.39 -16.34 -2.52
N GLU A 205 -3.72 -16.38 -2.65
CA GLU A 205 -4.41 -17.11 -3.72
C GLU A 205 -4.19 -16.41 -5.07
N ILE A 206 -4.32 -15.09 -5.11
CA ILE A 206 -4.21 -14.30 -6.34
C ILE A 206 -2.76 -14.31 -6.85
N ASP A 207 -1.78 -14.13 -5.97
CA ASP A 207 -0.37 -14.05 -6.34
C ASP A 207 0.14 -15.37 -6.93
N ARG A 208 -0.29 -16.52 -6.38
CA ARG A 208 0.04 -17.87 -6.91
C ARG A 208 -0.41 -18.10 -8.35
N ASN A 209 -1.41 -17.35 -8.82
CA ASN A 209 -1.96 -17.47 -10.16
C ASN A 209 -1.33 -16.48 -11.17
N ILE A 210 -0.32 -15.71 -10.76
CA ILE A 210 0.35 -14.71 -11.60
C ILE A 210 1.79 -15.16 -11.82
N THR A 211 2.18 -15.31 -13.08
CA THR A 211 3.56 -15.61 -13.48
C THR A 211 4.06 -14.48 -14.38
N VAL A 212 5.08 -13.78 -13.91
CA VAL A 212 5.69 -12.63 -14.61
C VAL A 212 7.20 -12.75 -14.75
N ASP A 213 7.82 -13.68 -14.02
CA ASP A 213 9.24 -14.05 -14.04
C ASP A 213 9.38 -15.56 -13.77
#